data_AF-A0A2G6K6F1-F1
#
_entry.id   AF-A0A2G6K6F1-F1
#
_cell.length_a   1.000
_cell.length_b   1.000
_cell.length_c   1.000
_cell.angle_alpha   90.00
_cell.angle_beta   90.00
_cell.angle_gamma   90.00
#
_symmetry.space_group_name_H-M   'P 1'
#
loop_
_entity.id
_entity.type
_entity.pdbx_description
1 polymer ?
#
loop_
_entity_poly.entity_id
_entity_poly.type
_entity_poly.pdbx_seq_one_letter_code
_entity_poly.pdbx_strand_id
1 'polypeptide(L)'
;MPWGLGGSLWLGLKVLVFLYVYVWLRATLPRLRYDQLMDFGWKILIPLSLGWFLVLAGLQVARDRFDGFGPILLTSVIAVAILVAASALLSAAVKIAAANRESEGTVY
;
A
#
# COMPACT_ATOMS: atom_id res chain seq x y z
N MET A 1 13.03 -3.70 -40.22
CA MET A 1 13.05 -2.69 -39.13
C MET A 1 11.71 -1.97 -39.21
N PRO A 2 10.84 -1.78 -38.17
CA PRO A 2 11.21 -1.06 -36.95
C PRO A 2 10.23 -1.18 -35.73
N TRP A 3 9.56 -2.31 -35.44
CA TRP A 3 8.51 -2.32 -34.38
C TRP A 3 8.96 -2.70 -32.97
N GLY A 4 10.20 -3.18 -32.79
CA GLY A 4 10.80 -3.40 -31.46
C GLY A 4 11.16 -2.11 -30.71
N LEU A 5 11.30 -1.00 -31.45
CA LEU A 5 11.56 0.32 -30.87
C LEU A 5 10.40 0.77 -29.99
N GLY A 6 9.15 0.39 -30.26
CA GLY A 6 8.02 0.79 -29.43
C GLY A 6 8.17 0.35 -27.96
N GLY A 7 8.55 -0.91 -27.73
CA GLY A 7 8.77 -1.45 -26.38
C GLY A 7 10.00 -0.85 -25.68
N SER A 8 11.13 -0.74 -26.40
CA SER A 8 12.36 -0.18 -25.86
C SER A 8 12.25 1.33 -25.60
N LEU A 9 11.59 2.09 -26.48
CA LEU A 9 11.33 3.52 -26.29
C LEU A 9 10.33 3.75 -25.16
N TRP A 10 9.29 2.91 -25.04
CA TRP A 10 8.33 2.99 -23.93
C TRP A 10 8.99 2.69 -22.59
N LEU A 11 9.88 1.70 -22.53
CA LEU A 11 10.67 1.41 -21.33
C LEU A 11 11.64 2.55 -21.03
N GLY A 12 12.34 3.07 -22.04
CA GLY A 12 13.22 4.24 -21.91
C GLY A 12 12.48 5.48 -21.41
N LEU A 13 11.27 5.74 -21.90
CA LEU A 13 10.42 6.83 -21.47
C LEU A 13 10.01 6.66 -19.99
N LYS A 14 9.59 5.46 -19.59
CA LYS A 14 9.29 5.17 -18.17
C LYS A 14 10.50 5.40 -17.27
N VAL A 15 11.68 4.96 -17.69
CA VAL A 15 12.94 5.14 -16.95
C VAL A 15 13.29 6.63 -16.85
N LEU A 16 13.18 7.39 -17.93
CA LEU A 16 13.38 8.85 -17.94
C LEU A 16 12.41 9.57 -17.00
N VAL A 17 11.14 9.18 -16.99
CA VAL A 17 10.13 9.73 -16.07
C VAL A 17 10.49 9.39 -14.62
N PHE A 18 10.88 8.14 -14.33
CA PHE A 18 11.31 7.73 -13.00
C PHE A 18 12.56 8.47 -12.53
N LEU A 19 13.56 8.64 -13.41
CA LEU A 19 14.78 9.38 -13.13
C LEU A 19 14.49 10.86 -12.87
N TYR A 20 13.62 11.47 -13.70
CA TYR A 20 13.18 12.84 -13.51
C TYR A 20 12.47 13.01 -12.16
N VAL A 21 11.54 12.11 -11.82
CA VAL A 21 10.87 12.11 -10.51
C VAL A 21 11.86 11.91 -9.37
N TYR A 22 12.88 11.06 -9.51
CA TYR A 22 13.91 10.86 -8.48
C TYR A 22 14.78 12.10 -8.25
N VAL A 23 15.25 12.72 -9.34
CA VAL A 23 16.04 13.96 -9.28
C VAL A 23 15.19 15.10 -8.73
N TRP A 24 13.92 15.18 -9.14
CA TRP A 24 12.96 16.13 -8.59
C TRP A 24 12.72 15.88 -7.10
N LEU A 25 12.43 14.63 -6.67
CA LEU A 25 12.27 14.27 -5.25
C LEU A 25 13.49 14.71 -4.42
N ARG A 26 14.71 14.51 -4.94
CA ARG A 26 15.94 14.95 -4.26
C ARG A 26 16.02 16.47 -4.13
N ALA A 27 15.54 17.21 -5.14
CA ALA A 27 15.52 18.67 -5.13
C ALA A 27 14.40 19.24 -4.23
N THR A 28 13.22 18.60 -4.19
CA THR A 28 12.05 19.05 -3.43
C THR A 28 12.06 18.60 -1.96
N LEU A 29 12.81 17.54 -1.61
CA LEU A 29 12.92 17.03 -0.25
C LEU A 29 14.25 17.49 0.39
N PRO A 30 14.25 18.56 1.20
CA PRO A 30 15.49 19.20 1.66
C PRO A 30 16.26 18.39 2.72
N ARG A 31 15.63 17.37 3.33
CA ARG A 31 16.15 16.36 4.27
C ARG A 31 14.94 15.59 4.83
N LEU A 32 14.43 14.58 4.12
CA LEU A 32 13.54 13.62 4.78
C LEU A 32 14.38 12.62 5.55
N ARG A 33 14.06 12.44 6.83
CA ARG A 33 14.77 11.50 7.70
C ARG A 33 14.44 10.08 7.22
N TYR A 34 15.45 9.22 7.09
CA TYR A 34 15.25 7.79 6.76
C TYR A 34 14.21 7.14 7.69
N ASP A 35 14.17 7.62 8.93
CA ASP A 35 13.23 7.18 9.97
C ASP A 35 11.76 7.44 9.61
N GLN A 36 11.42 8.49 8.85
CA GLN A 36 10.04 8.75 8.41
C GLN A 36 9.60 7.79 7.32
N LEU A 37 10.52 7.43 6.40
CA LEU A 37 10.27 6.43 5.37
C LEU A 37 10.21 5.03 5.98
N MET A 38 11.06 4.75 6.97
CA MET A 38 11.06 3.49 7.70
C MET A 38 9.77 3.33 8.50
N ASP A 39 9.34 4.36 9.22
CA ASP A 39 8.07 4.34 9.95
C ASP A 39 6.87 4.18 8.99
N PHE A 40 6.86 4.84 7.84
CA PHE A 40 5.79 4.67 6.84
C PHE A 40 5.81 3.26 6.23
N GLY A 41 6.99 2.75 5.91
CA GLY A 41 7.22 1.39 5.42
C GLY A 41 6.69 0.33 6.37
N TRP A 42 7.08 0.42 7.64
CA TRP A 42 6.77 -0.61 8.63
C TRP A 42 5.38 -0.45 9.25
N LYS A 43 4.89 0.77 9.48
CA LYS A 43 3.58 0.99 10.12
C LYS A 43 2.41 1.02 9.13
N ILE A 44 2.64 1.39 7.87
CA ILE A 44 1.57 1.54 6.86
C ILE A 44 1.73 0.52 5.74
N LEU A 45 2.92 0.36 5.18
CA LEU A 45 3.13 -0.45 3.98
C LEU A 45 2.93 -1.95 4.23
N ILE A 46 3.46 -2.47 5.35
CA ILE A 46 3.30 -3.89 5.72
C ILE A 46 1.82 -4.27 5.91
N PRO A 47 1.04 -3.63 6.81
CA PRO A 47 -0.35 -4.00 7.01
C PRO A 47 -1.21 -3.76 5.76
N LEU A 48 -0.91 -2.72 4.98
CA LEU A 48 -1.60 -2.44 3.72
C LEU A 48 -1.32 -3.51 2.66
N SER A 49 -0.06 -3.95 2.52
CA SER A 49 0.31 -4.99 1.54
C SER A 49 -0.28 -6.36 1.89
N LEU A 50 -0.23 -6.74 3.17
CA LEU A 50 -0.80 -7.98 3.67
C LEU A 50 -2.32 -7.98 3.48
N GLY A 51 -2.93 -6.83 3.73
CA GLY A 51 -4.35 -6.62 3.51
C GLY A 51 -4.74 -6.78 2.04
N TRP A 52 -4.04 -6.06 1.16
CA TRP A 52 -4.27 -6.14 -0.29
C TRP A 52 -4.12 -7.57 -0.83
N PHE A 53 -3.12 -8.31 -0.35
CA PHE A 53 -2.92 -9.72 -0.70
C PHE A 53 -4.14 -10.58 -0.30
N LEU A 54 -4.70 -10.35 0.89
CA LEU A 54 -5.92 -11.03 1.35
C LEU A 54 -7.14 -10.73 0.45
N VAL A 55 -7.29 -9.50 -0.07
CA VAL A 55 -8.34 -9.20 -1.07
C VAL A 55 -8.15 -10.05 -2.30
N LEU A 56 -6.95 -10.00 -2.87
CA LEU A 56 -6.68 -10.62 -4.16
C LEU A 56 -6.87 -12.13 -4.06
N ALA A 57 -6.44 -12.74 -2.96
CA ALA A 57 -6.69 -14.15 -2.68
C ALA A 57 -8.19 -14.46 -2.53
N GLY A 58 -8.93 -13.64 -1.77
CA GLY A 58 -10.38 -13.80 -1.61
C GLY A 58 -11.15 -13.64 -2.92
N LEU A 59 -10.77 -12.66 -3.75
CA LEU A 59 -11.34 -12.46 -5.08
C LEU A 59 -11.05 -13.62 -6.02
N GLN A 60 -9.82 -14.14 -5.99
CA GLN A 60 -9.44 -15.28 -6.81
C GLN A 60 -10.28 -16.51 -6.43
N VAL A 61 -10.43 -16.80 -5.13
CA VAL A 61 -11.27 -17.92 -4.65
C VAL A 61 -12.76 -17.70 -4.98
N ALA A 62 -13.26 -16.46 -4.87
CA ALA A 62 -14.65 -16.14 -5.22
C ALA A 62 -14.92 -16.31 -6.72
N ARG A 63 -13.94 -15.94 -7.56
CA ARG A 63 -13.97 -16.12 -9.02
C ARG A 63 -13.99 -17.60 -9.40
N ASP A 64 -13.19 -18.42 -8.72
CA ASP A 64 -13.12 -19.86 -8.98
C ASP A 64 -14.38 -20.61 -8.54
N ARG A 65 -15.15 -20.05 -7.58
CA ARG A 65 -16.36 -20.68 -7.04
C ARG A 65 -17.63 -20.37 -7.82
N PHE A 66 -17.68 -19.25 -8.54
CA PHE A 66 -18.88 -18.80 -9.24
C PHE A 66 -18.52 -18.25 -10.63
N ASP A 67 -18.87 -19.00 -11.68
CA ASP A 67 -18.65 -18.65 -13.10
C ASP A 67 -19.47 -17.42 -13.61
N GLY A 68 -20.05 -16.61 -12.72
CA GLY A 68 -20.91 -15.46 -13.07
C GLY A 68 -20.42 -14.13 -12.49
N PHE A 69 -20.64 -13.03 -13.21
CA PHE A 69 -20.20 -11.68 -12.82
C PHE A 69 -20.87 -11.10 -11.56
N GLY A 70 -22.00 -11.67 -11.11
CA GLY A 70 -22.77 -11.19 -9.95
C GLY A 70 -22.05 -11.27 -8.60
N PRO A 71 -21.50 -12.42 -8.18
CA PRO A 71 -20.80 -12.57 -6.90
C PRO A 71 -19.45 -11.83 -6.81
N ILE A 72 -18.85 -11.40 -7.93
CA ILE A 72 -17.57 -10.66 -7.94
C ILE A 72 -17.73 -9.29 -7.27
N LEU A 73 -18.85 -8.60 -7.49
CA LEU A 73 -19.13 -7.29 -6.90
C LEU A 73 -19.42 -7.39 -5.40
N LEU A 74 -20.16 -8.42 -4.97
CA LEU A 74 -20.48 -8.61 -3.55
C LEU A 74 -19.24 -9.00 -2.74
N THR A 75 -18.43 -9.92 -3.24
CA THR A 75 -17.20 -10.37 -2.56
C THR A 75 -16.10 -9.33 -2.59
N SER A 76 -15.96 -8.53 -3.65
CA SER A 76 -15.05 -7.38 -3.66
C SER A 76 -15.47 -6.31 -2.64
N VAL A 77 -16.76 -5.99 -2.55
CA VAL A 77 -17.25 -5.00 -1.57
C VAL A 77 -17.05 -5.48 -0.13
N ILE A 78 -17.33 -6.76 0.16
CA ILE A 78 -17.13 -7.33 1.49
C ILE A 78 -15.63 -7.46 1.83
N ALA A 79 -14.78 -7.90 0.89
CA ALA A 79 -13.35 -8.00 1.10
C ALA A 79 -12.69 -6.62 1.31
N VAL A 80 -13.12 -5.61 0.54
CA VAL A 80 -12.69 -4.22 0.73
C VAL A 80 -13.19 -3.68 2.07
N ALA A 81 -14.44 -3.96 2.46
CA ALA A 81 -14.99 -3.54 3.76
C ALA A 81 -14.24 -4.18 4.95
N ILE A 82 -13.95 -5.48 4.88
CA ILE A 82 -13.19 -6.20 5.91
C ILE A 82 -11.77 -5.64 6.05
N LEU A 83 -11.16 -5.18 4.97
CA LEU A 83 -9.84 -4.59 5.02
C LEU A 83 -9.77 -3.14 5.41
N VAL A 84 -10.76 -2.36 5.01
CA VAL A 84 -10.91 -1.01 5.53
C VAL A 84 -11.14 -1.08 7.04
N ALA A 85 -11.96 -2.03 7.51
CA ALA A 85 -12.14 -2.30 8.93
C ALA A 85 -10.84 -2.79 9.61
N ALA A 86 -10.12 -3.74 9.00
CA ALA A 86 -8.87 -4.27 9.55
C ALA A 86 -7.77 -3.19 9.60
N SER A 87 -7.61 -2.39 8.53
CA SER A 87 -6.66 -1.27 8.51
C SER A 87 -7.06 -0.17 9.49
N ALA A 88 -8.35 0.14 9.62
CA ALA A 88 -8.83 1.11 10.60
C ALA A 88 -8.58 0.64 12.03
N LEU A 89 -8.88 -0.62 12.35
CA LEU A 89 -8.62 -1.22 13.66
C LEU A 89 -7.13 -1.25 14.00
N LEU A 90 -6.28 -1.59 13.05
CA LEU A 90 -4.83 -1.64 13.24
C LEU A 90 -4.26 -0.22 13.42
N SER A 91 -4.77 0.77 12.67
CA SER A 91 -4.40 2.17 12.85
C SER A 91 -4.88 2.76 14.19
N ALA A 92 -6.02 2.32 14.70
CA ALA A 92 -6.54 2.70 16.02
C ALA A 92 -5.75 2.04 17.14
N ALA A 93 -5.41 0.75 17.01
CA ALA A 93 -4.59 0.03 17.98
C ALA A 93 -3.19 0.65 18.14
N VAL A 94 -2.57 1.07 17.04
CA VAL A 94 -1.26 1.74 17.06
C VAL A 94 -1.34 3.12 17.75
N LYS A 95 -2.44 3.86 17.56
CA LYS A 95 -2.67 5.15 18.26
C LYS A 95 -2.90 4.95 19.77
N ILE A 96 -3.61 3.89 20.16
CA ILE A 96 -3.85 3.55 21.57
C ILE A 96 -2.54 3.09 22.26
N ALA A 97 -1.72 2.30 21.57
CA ALA A 97 -0.41 1.88 22.08
C ALA A 97 0.59 3.04 22.24
N ALA A 98 0.41 4.13 21.50
CA ALA A 98 1.18 5.36 21.69
C ALA A 98 0.70 6.13 22.92
N ALA A 99 -0.62 6.22 23.15
CA ALA A 99 -1.20 6.92 24.29
C ALA A 99 -0.86 6.27 25.65
N ASN A 100 -0.79 4.94 25.73
CA ASN A 100 -0.47 4.25 26.98
C ASN A 100 0.99 4.44 27.45
N ARG A 101 1.91 4.79 26.54
CA ARG A 101 3.33 5.03 26.90
C ARG A 101 3.52 6.36 27.62
N GLU A 102 2.62 7.33 27.39
CA GLU A 102 2.66 8.64 28.05
C GLU A 102 2.15 8.55 29.50
N SER A 103 1.17 7.69 29.76
CA SER A 103 0.65 7.48 31.12
C SER A 103 1.62 6.73 32.05
N GLU A 104 2.51 5.89 31.52
CA GLU A 104 3.53 5.19 32.32
C GLU A 104 4.71 6.12 32.67
N GLY A 105 5.01 7.11 31.83
CA GLY A 105 6.11 8.06 32.05
C GLY A 105 5.80 9.16 33.07
N THR A 106 4.54 9.37 33.42
CA THR A 106 4.11 10.37 34.43
C THR A 106 3.98 9.79 35.84
N VAL A 107 4.20 8.48 36.01
CA VAL A 107 4.03 7.76 37.29
C VAL A 107 5.37 7.54 38.02
N TYR A 108 6.50 7.91 37.40
CA TYR A 108 7.85 7.86 38.00
C TYR A 108 8.43 9.26 38.23
#